data_AF-A0A396RSM0-F1
#
_entry.id   AF-A0A396RSM0-F1
#
_cell.length_a   1.000
_cell.length_b   1.000
_cell.length_c   1.000
_cell.angle_alpha   90.00
_cell.angle_beta   90.00
_cell.angle_gamma   90.00
#
_symmetry.space_group_name_H-M   'P 1'
#
loop_
_entity.id
_entity.type
_entity.pdbx_description
1 polymer ?
#
loop_
_entity_poly.entity_id
_entity_poly.type
_entity_poly.pdbx_seq_one_letter_code
_entity_poly.pdbx_strand_id
1 'polypeptide(L)'
;MEAFDMIRTETFTKGRARELVHACFHDLVSEIEAVGGYIPQTTEPELEIEEQRTLATDRIIQLRQQQLTQDFDGQVKSRADMVLVANGSSMLDLGEVARLDLLSGVARALVEQQNVFLLRLEDRLAPIRPVDPLFAKEIGQGGSNVDEAAVPPMLRSVPEPTGPRLGHAIASYLDTHRKVWRPRTHKARIWQLGYLEQFLGAERAIASITAHDIRAFRNGILALRVNHGRSPTQTFAEKQTASEKHRIAIKTATIIFEPTKAFFRWGKSVEGLIDTNPAEDIRIIADKKPKGQRTRRPFQEDELRMLFQSPLFTGCKSRHRRFVPGSSLIRDAKFWVPILGLYTGCRLGELIQLHLCDISLAGPIPFISINEDNNRGGDLKHVKSAAGVRRVPIHPDLIKLGFADYVAGYAKRRKGNRRLFDEIRYGCDGQASTEFSKFFARFMSLVDRLRSCLGSTN
;
A
#
# COMPACT_ATOMS: atom_id res chain seq x y z
N MET A 1 -16.74 53.43 39.95
CA MET A 1 -16.50 51.98 39.90
C MET A 1 -17.50 51.40 38.92
N GLU A 2 -17.41 51.59 37.61
CA GLU A 2 -16.28 51.31 36.70
C GLU A 2 -15.48 50.04 37.05
N ALA A 3 -15.40 49.18 36.02
CA ALA A 3 -14.54 48.02 35.84
C ALA A 3 -14.86 46.77 36.67
N PHE A 4 -15.60 45.82 36.06
CA PHE A 4 -15.14 44.43 35.97
C PHE A 4 -15.70 43.79 34.69
N ASP A 5 -14.93 44.01 33.63
CA ASP A 5 -14.72 43.19 32.44
C ASP A 5 -15.84 42.28 31.94
N MET A 6 -16.51 42.87 30.96
CA MET A 6 -16.95 42.28 29.71
C MET A 6 -15.90 41.30 29.11
N ILE A 7 -15.84 40.06 29.61
CA ILE A 7 -15.21 38.96 28.86
C ILE A 7 -16.13 38.66 27.69
N ARG A 8 -15.89 39.35 26.57
CA ARG A 8 -16.28 38.87 25.25
C ARG A 8 -15.64 37.50 25.11
N THR A 9 -16.39 36.43 25.34
CA THR A 9 -16.09 35.15 24.73
C THR A 9 -16.29 35.37 23.24
N GLU A 10 -15.24 35.85 22.56
CA GLU A 10 -15.18 35.80 21.11
C GLU A 10 -15.40 34.34 20.74
N THR A 11 -16.60 34.06 20.23
CA THR A 11 -16.97 32.73 19.80
C THR A 11 -15.99 32.36 18.70
N PHE A 12 -15.14 31.36 18.95
CA PHE A 12 -14.15 30.93 17.98
C PHE A 12 -14.87 30.48 16.70
N THR A 13 -14.87 31.35 15.69
CA THR A 13 -15.65 31.16 14.48
C THR A 13 -14.94 30.23 13.52
N LYS A 14 -15.69 29.60 12.61
CA LYS A 14 -15.11 28.85 11.48
C LYS A 14 -14.18 29.70 10.61
N GLY A 15 -14.43 31.01 10.53
CA GLY A 15 -13.55 31.97 9.86
C GLY A 15 -12.19 32.07 10.56
N ARG A 16 -12.20 32.23 11.88
CA ARG A 16 -10.95 32.29 12.68
C ARG A 16 -10.15 30.98 12.61
N ALA A 17 -10.84 29.84 12.68
CA ALA A 17 -10.21 28.52 12.51
C ALA A 17 -9.49 28.41 11.15
N ARG A 18 -10.15 28.89 10.09
CA ARG A 18 -9.61 28.88 8.74
C ARG A 18 -8.38 29.76 8.63
N GLU A 19 -8.42 31.01 9.11
CA GLU A 19 -7.27 31.92 9.13
C GLU A 19 -6.05 31.29 9.81
N LEU A 20 -6.22 30.68 10.98
CA LEU A 20 -5.15 30.03 11.72
C LEU A 20 -4.54 28.85 10.95
N VAL A 21 -5.37 28.05 10.27
CA VAL A 21 -4.93 26.93 9.44
C VAL A 21 -4.15 27.41 8.21
N HIS A 22 -4.57 28.52 7.61
CA HIS A 22 -3.85 29.15 6.50
C HIS A 22 -2.49 29.72 6.93
N ALA A 23 -2.44 30.43 8.06
CA ALA A 23 -1.18 30.90 8.65
C ALA A 23 -0.23 29.73 8.94
N CYS A 24 -0.76 28.66 9.55
CA CYS A 24 0.00 27.44 9.78
C CYS A 24 0.59 26.85 8.50
N PHE A 25 -0.20 26.79 7.42
CA PHE A 25 0.29 26.29 6.13
C PHE A 25 1.42 27.17 5.57
N HIS A 26 1.26 28.49 5.61
CA HIS A 26 2.30 29.42 5.15
C HIS A 26 3.62 29.26 5.92
N ASP A 27 3.54 29.11 7.25
CA ASP A 27 4.71 28.88 8.10
C ASP A 27 5.42 27.57 7.74
N LEU A 28 4.65 26.48 7.56
CA LEU A 28 5.19 25.16 7.21
C LEU A 28 5.87 25.15 5.83
N VAL A 29 5.33 25.91 4.87
CA VAL A 29 5.96 26.08 3.54
C VAL A 29 7.24 26.90 3.66
N SER A 30 7.20 27.99 4.43
CA SER A 30 8.36 28.84 4.67
C SER A 30 9.50 28.07 5.35
N GLU A 31 9.19 27.17 6.29
CA GLU A 31 10.15 26.24 6.92
C GLU A 31 10.87 25.37 5.87
N ILE A 32 10.15 24.87 4.86
CA ILE A 32 10.76 24.03 3.80
C ILE A 32 11.64 24.87 2.86
N GLU A 33 11.14 26.03 2.43
CA GLU A 33 11.85 26.92 1.51
C GLU A 33 13.13 27.49 2.14
N ALA A 34 13.10 27.83 3.44
CA ALA A 34 14.27 28.33 4.16
C ALA A 34 15.44 27.34 4.20
N VAL A 35 15.16 26.04 4.16
CA VAL A 35 16.17 24.97 4.17
C VAL A 35 16.68 24.65 2.74
N GLY A 36 16.02 25.15 1.69
CA GLY A 36 16.43 24.93 0.29
C GLY A 36 16.21 23.49 -0.19
N GLY A 37 15.39 22.72 0.54
CA GLY A 37 15.11 21.30 0.27
C GLY A 37 16.10 20.32 0.90
N TYR A 38 15.92 19.03 0.60
CA TYR A 38 16.77 17.96 1.14
C TYR A 38 18.05 17.80 0.31
N ILE A 39 19.21 17.78 0.99
CA ILE A 39 20.51 17.52 0.38
C ILE A 39 21.02 16.17 0.92
N PRO A 40 21.14 15.12 0.09
CA PRO A 40 21.69 13.86 0.52
C PRO A 40 23.13 14.02 1.01
N GLN A 41 23.47 13.39 2.14
CA GLN A 41 24.80 13.48 2.74
C GLN A 41 25.60 12.17 2.66
N THR A 42 24.98 11.10 2.17
CA THR A 42 25.60 9.77 2.09
C THR A 42 26.28 9.50 0.74
N THR A 43 27.07 8.42 0.69
CA THR A 43 27.71 7.94 -0.54
C THR A 43 26.72 7.32 -1.55
N GLU A 44 25.46 7.12 -1.16
CA GLU A 44 24.39 6.55 -2.00
C GLU A 44 23.16 7.48 -2.03
N PRO A 45 23.28 8.68 -2.64
CA PRO A 45 22.27 9.75 -2.55
C PRO A 45 20.89 9.35 -3.10
N GLU A 46 20.83 8.44 -4.07
CA GLU A 46 19.58 7.96 -4.66
C GLU A 46 18.72 7.16 -3.66
N LEU A 47 19.36 6.36 -2.80
CA LEU A 47 18.65 5.57 -1.79
C LEU A 47 18.13 6.44 -0.66
N GLU A 48 18.90 7.45 -0.29
CA GLU A 48 18.53 8.44 0.72
C GLU A 48 17.30 9.26 0.24
N ILE A 49 17.28 9.68 -1.02
CA ILE A 49 16.12 10.35 -1.63
C ILE A 49 14.88 9.44 -1.64
N GLU A 50 15.03 8.16 -2.00
CA GLU A 50 13.92 7.21 -2.02
C GLU A 50 13.40 6.90 -0.60
N GLU A 51 14.28 6.89 0.41
CA GLU A 51 13.90 6.77 1.82
C GLU A 51 13.09 7.99 2.28
N GLN A 52 13.58 9.22 2.02
CA GLN A 52 12.85 10.45 2.35
C GLN A 52 11.48 10.51 1.67
N ARG A 53 11.41 10.11 0.40
CA ARG A 53 10.15 9.99 -0.35
C ARG A 53 9.18 9.03 0.31
N THR A 54 9.68 7.87 0.75
CA THR A 54 8.86 6.85 1.41
C THR A 54 8.31 7.37 2.74
N LEU A 55 9.16 8.00 3.56
CA LEU A 55 8.77 8.58 4.86
C LEU A 55 7.70 9.67 4.69
N ALA A 56 7.88 10.59 3.75
CA ALA A 56 6.91 11.64 3.46
C ALA A 56 5.56 11.06 2.96
N THR A 57 5.61 10.05 2.09
CA THR A 57 4.40 9.37 1.58
C THR A 57 3.65 8.64 2.69
N ASP A 58 4.36 7.90 3.55
CA ASP A 58 3.77 7.22 4.70
C ASP A 58 3.16 8.22 5.69
N ARG A 59 3.80 9.39 5.87
CA ARG A 59 3.27 10.46 6.72
C ARG A 59 1.97 11.04 6.18
N ILE A 60 1.86 11.28 4.86
CA ILE A 60 0.62 11.72 4.21
C ILE A 60 -0.50 10.72 4.46
N ILE A 61 -0.23 9.42 4.33
CA ILE A 61 -1.23 8.36 4.56
C ILE A 61 -1.70 8.38 6.02
N GLN A 62 -0.78 8.50 6.98
CA GLN A 62 -1.12 8.60 8.40
C GLN A 62 -2.00 9.82 8.69
N LEU A 63 -1.62 11.01 8.23
CA LEU A 63 -2.37 12.24 8.46
C LEU A 63 -3.78 12.17 7.86
N ARG A 64 -3.94 11.61 6.65
CA ARG A 64 -5.25 11.40 6.03
C ARG A 64 -6.11 10.40 6.80
N GLN A 65 -5.51 9.35 7.37
CA GLN A 65 -6.22 8.41 8.22
C GLN A 65 -6.71 9.09 9.51
N GLN A 66 -5.89 9.95 10.13
CA GLN A 66 -6.27 10.72 11.33
C GLN A 66 -7.44 11.67 11.05
N GLN A 67 -7.52 12.26 9.84
CA GLN A 67 -8.67 13.07 9.43
C GLN A 67 -9.96 12.26 9.34
N LEU A 68 -9.88 11.03 8.82
CA LEU A 68 -11.04 10.14 8.69
C LEU A 68 -11.52 9.63 10.06
N THR A 69 -10.60 9.31 10.96
CA THR A 69 -10.94 8.79 12.30
C THR A 69 -11.14 9.87 13.34
N GLN A 70 -10.78 11.13 13.02
CA GLN A 70 -10.71 12.26 13.95
C GLN A 70 -9.83 11.97 15.19
N ASP A 71 -8.87 11.05 15.06
CA ASP A 71 -7.93 10.67 16.11
C ASP A 71 -6.53 11.20 15.75
N PHE A 72 -6.17 12.35 16.32
CA PHE A 72 -4.96 13.08 15.94
C PHE A 72 -3.78 12.77 16.86
N ASP A 73 -2.61 12.57 16.27
CA ASP A 73 -1.37 12.29 17.01
C ASP A 73 -0.77 13.54 17.69
N GLY A 74 0.30 13.32 18.46
CA GLY A 74 0.97 14.39 19.20
C GLY A 74 1.59 15.48 18.31
N GLN A 75 1.96 15.18 17.07
CA GLN A 75 2.55 16.19 16.17
C GLN A 75 1.48 17.15 15.66
N VAL A 76 0.32 16.64 15.25
CA VAL A 76 -0.82 17.47 14.85
C VAL A 76 -1.28 18.35 16.01
N LYS A 77 -1.42 17.76 17.21
CA LYS A 77 -1.79 18.50 18.42
C LYS A 77 -0.78 19.58 18.78
N SER A 78 0.51 19.24 18.82
CA SER A 78 1.57 20.19 19.13
C SER A 78 1.63 21.34 18.11
N ARG A 79 1.45 21.07 16.81
CA ARG A 79 1.43 22.13 15.80
C ARG A 79 0.19 23.02 15.94
N ALA A 80 -0.98 22.45 16.24
CA ALA A 80 -2.18 23.23 16.52
C ALA A 80 -2.02 24.13 17.75
N ASP A 81 -1.41 23.61 18.82
CA ASP A 81 -1.10 24.37 20.03
C ASP A 81 -0.14 25.54 19.72
N MET A 82 0.92 25.29 18.93
CA MET A 82 1.86 26.36 18.52
C MET A 82 1.15 27.49 17.76
N VAL A 83 0.26 27.15 16.83
CA VAL A 83 -0.50 28.12 16.03
C VAL A 83 -1.44 28.95 16.91
N LEU A 84 -2.08 28.31 17.89
CA LEU A 84 -2.95 28.99 18.85
C LEU A 84 -2.16 29.94 19.76
N VAL A 85 -1.04 29.47 20.32
CA VAL A 85 -0.18 30.27 21.21
C VAL A 85 0.39 31.47 20.48
N ALA A 86 0.86 31.30 19.23
CA ALA A 86 1.34 32.39 18.39
C ALA A 86 0.26 33.46 18.11
N ASN A 87 -1.02 33.10 18.26
CA ASN A 87 -2.18 33.97 18.06
C ASN A 87 -2.90 34.34 19.38
N GLY A 88 -2.26 34.13 20.53
CA GLY A 88 -2.78 34.53 21.84
C GLY A 88 -3.97 33.70 22.35
N SER A 89 -4.15 32.47 21.87
CA SER A 89 -5.22 31.55 22.27
C SER A 89 -4.67 30.21 22.78
N SER A 90 -5.49 29.43 23.49
CA SER A 90 -5.14 28.08 23.96
C SER A 90 -6.17 27.03 23.52
N MET A 91 -5.74 25.77 23.47
CA MET A 91 -6.59 24.63 23.14
C MET A 91 -7.74 24.40 24.15
N LEU A 92 -7.55 24.92 25.37
CA LEU A 92 -8.53 24.89 26.45
C LEU A 92 -9.68 25.89 26.24
N ASP A 93 -9.43 26.97 25.49
CA ASP A 93 -10.40 28.04 25.24
C ASP A 93 -11.40 27.67 24.13
N LEU A 94 -11.15 26.56 23.45
CA LEU A 94 -11.91 26.06 22.31
C LEU A 94 -13.01 25.08 22.71
N GLY A 95 -14.21 25.29 22.18
CA GLY A 95 -15.27 24.28 22.19
C GLY A 95 -14.90 23.04 21.36
N GLU A 96 -15.56 21.91 21.62
CA GLU A 96 -15.22 20.60 21.03
C GLU A 96 -15.21 20.61 19.49
N VAL A 97 -16.21 21.23 18.87
CA VAL A 97 -16.31 21.34 17.40
C VAL A 97 -15.18 22.18 16.82
N ALA A 98 -14.89 23.32 17.44
CA ALA A 98 -13.82 24.22 17.02
C ALA A 98 -12.42 23.57 17.16
N ARG A 99 -12.24 22.78 18.22
CA ARG A 99 -11.03 22.00 18.45
C ARG A 99 -10.81 20.96 17.35
N LEU A 100 -11.85 20.23 16.98
CA LEU A 100 -11.79 19.24 15.90
C LEU A 100 -11.56 19.88 14.52
N ASP A 101 -12.24 20.99 14.22
CA ASP A 101 -12.06 21.73 12.96
C ASP A 101 -10.62 22.23 12.81
N LEU A 102 -10.03 22.78 13.89
CA LEU A 102 -8.65 23.24 13.89
C LEU A 102 -7.66 22.08 13.71
N LEU A 103 -7.79 20.98 14.47
CA LEU A 103 -6.91 19.81 14.34
C LEU A 103 -6.99 19.18 12.94
N SER A 104 -8.20 19.08 12.39
CA SER A 104 -8.42 18.60 11.03
C SER A 104 -7.74 19.51 10.00
N GLY A 105 -7.89 20.83 10.14
CA GLY A 105 -7.23 21.83 9.29
C GLY A 105 -5.69 21.78 9.37
N VAL A 106 -5.12 21.68 10.57
CA VAL A 106 -3.67 21.54 10.77
C VAL A 106 -3.16 20.24 10.16
N ALA A 107 -3.91 19.13 10.28
CA ALA A 107 -3.57 17.90 9.59
C ALA A 107 -3.56 18.07 8.05
N ARG A 108 -4.47 18.87 7.47
CA ARG A 108 -4.46 19.21 6.02
C ARG A 108 -3.22 20.02 5.66
N ALA A 109 -2.86 21.02 6.46
CA ALA A 109 -1.67 21.83 6.25
C ALA A 109 -0.39 20.96 6.29
N LEU A 110 -0.30 20.02 7.23
CA LEU A 110 0.82 19.07 7.32
C LEU A 110 0.87 18.09 6.14
N VAL A 111 -0.28 17.69 5.58
CA VAL A 111 -0.31 16.90 4.33
C VAL A 111 0.28 17.70 3.18
N GLU A 112 -0.10 18.97 3.03
CA GLU A 112 0.46 19.84 1.99
C GLU A 112 1.94 20.12 2.23
N GLN A 113 2.39 20.28 3.47
CA GLN A 113 3.81 20.36 3.80
C GLN A 113 4.58 19.16 3.24
N GLN A 114 4.08 17.94 3.44
CA GLN A 114 4.73 16.74 2.90
C GLN A 114 4.67 16.69 1.36
N ASN A 115 3.60 17.18 0.72
CA ASN A 115 3.52 17.29 -0.74
C ASN A 115 4.56 18.28 -1.29
N VAL A 116 4.75 19.43 -0.62
CA VAL A 116 5.77 20.42 -0.99
C VAL A 116 7.17 19.84 -0.80
N PHE A 117 7.41 19.11 0.28
CA PHE A 117 8.69 18.42 0.50
C PHE A 117 8.97 17.38 -0.61
N LEU A 118 7.96 16.58 -0.99
CA LEU A 118 8.07 15.65 -2.12
C LEU A 118 8.36 16.35 -3.44
N LEU A 119 7.73 17.50 -3.70
CA LEU A 119 8.03 18.33 -4.87
C LEU A 119 9.49 18.77 -4.86
N ARG A 120 10.01 19.25 -3.72
CA ARG A 120 11.41 19.70 -3.58
C ARG A 120 12.44 18.58 -3.66
N LEU A 121 12.05 17.34 -3.38
CA LEU A 121 12.89 16.16 -3.64
C LEU A 121 13.03 15.85 -5.14
N GLU A 122 12.04 16.22 -5.96
CA GLU A 122 12.03 15.97 -7.41
C GLU A 122 12.55 17.17 -8.21
N ASP A 123 12.04 18.35 -7.90
CA ASP A 123 12.32 19.61 -8.58
C ASP A 123 12.40 20.75 -7.56
N ARG A 124 13.62 21.26 -7.37
CA ARG A 124 13.91 22.33 -6.41
C ARG A 124 13.35 23.69 -6.82
N LEU A 125 13.05 23.89 -8.10
CA LEU A 125 12.64 25.19 -8.64
C LEU A 125 11.17 25.23 -9.08
N ALA A 126 10.49 24.08 -9.09
CA ALA A 126 9.07 24.03 -9.46
C ALA A 126 8.20 24.95 -8.58
N PRO A 127 7.23 25.68 -9.16
CA PRO A 127 6.33 26.52 -8.39
C PRO A 127 5.45 25.67 -7.47
N ILE A 128 5.27 26.09 -6.22
CA ILE A 128 4.38 25.41 -5.28
C ILE A 128 2.93 25.63 -5.71
N ARG A 129 2.21 24.53 -5.94
CA ARG A 129 0.78 24.53 -6.19
C ARG A 129 0.11 23.58 -5.19
N PRO A 130 -0.50 24.10 -4.12
CA PRO A 130 -1.16 23.27 -3.12
C PRO A 130 -2.25 22.42 -3.77
N VAL A 131 -2.31 21.13 -3.42
CA VAL A 131 -3.29 20.18 -3.98
C VAL A 131 -4.63 20.32 -3.26
N ASP A 132 -4.59 20.57 -1.96
CA ASP A 132 -5.77 20.75 -1.14
C ASP A 132 -6.50 22.09 -1.49
N PRO A 133 -7.81 22.05 -1.83
CA PRO A 133 -8.59 23.24 -2.19
C PRO A 133 -8.65 24.33 -1.12
N LEU A 134 -8.37 23.99 0.14
CA LEU A 134 -8.30 24.97 1.23
C LEU A 134 -7.21 26.00 0.95
N PHE A 135 -6.05 25.56 0.44
CA PHE A 135 -4.85 26.40 0.27
C PHE A 135 -4.61 26.84 -1.20
N ALA A 136 -5.35 26.27 -2.15
CA ALA A 136 -5.15 26.50 -3.59
C ALA A 136 -5.32 27.96 -4.07
N LYS A 137 -5.90 28.85 -3.26
CA LYS A 137 -6.16 30.26 -3.64
C LYS A 137 -5.10 31.26 -3.15
N GLU A 138 -4.13 30.86 -2.33
CA GLU A 138 -3.27 31.82 -1.62
C GLU A 138 -1.87 32.02 -2.20
N ILE A 139 -1.46 31.25 -3.21
CA ILE A 139 -0.14 31.44 -3.87
C ILE A 139 -0.35 31.95 -5.30
N GLY A 140 -0.48 33.28 -5.42
CA GLY A 140 -0.19 34.06 -6.62
C GLY A 140 -0.91 33.69 -7.93
N GLN A 141 -2.09 34.28 -8.16
CA GLN A 141 -2.56 34.58 -9.51
C GLN A 141 -1.76 35.75 -10.08
N GLY A 142 -0.85 35.47 -11.01
CA GLY A 142 -0.54 36.39 -12.10
C GLY A 142 -1.63 36.24 -13.15
N GLY A 143 -2.41 37.31 -13.36
CA GLY A 143 -3.62 37.28 -14.17
C GLY A 143 -3.39 36.91 -15.63
N SER A 144 -4.39 36.26 -16.22
CA SER A 144 -4.78 36.51 -17.60
C SER A 144 -6.30 36.49 -17.65
N ASN A 145 -6.88 37.68 -17.76
CA ASN A 145 -8.19 37.84 -18.38
C ASN A 145 -8.06 37.27 -19.79
N VAL A 146 -8.91 36.33 -20.14
CA VAL A 146 -9.18 36.01 -21.54
C VAL A 146 -10.57 36.51 -21.82
N ASP A 147 -10.62 37.47 -22.73
CA ASP A 147 -11.79 38.16 -23.22
C ASP A 147 -12.90 37.19 -23.64
N GLU A 148 -14.10 37.59 -23.25
CA GLU A 148 -15.37 37.10 -23.73
C GLU A 148 -15.52 37.54 -25.20
N ALA A 149 -15.28 36.62 -26.14
CA ALA A 149 -15.49 36.86 -27.57
C ALA A 149 -16.31 35.73 -28.21
N ALA A 150 -17.55 36.08 -28.51
CA ALA A 150 -18.39 35.63 -29.63
C ALA A 150 -18.37 34.14 -30.04
N VAL A 151 -19.46 33.45 -29.69
CA VAL A 151 -19.89 32.17 -30.24
C VAL A 151 -20.41 32.35 -31.69
N PRO A 152 -19.92 31.58 -32.68
CA PRO A 152 -20.65 31.34 -33.93
C PRO A 152 -21.46 30.03 -33.87
N PRO A 153 -22.57 29.91 -34.63
CA PRO A 153 -23.61 28.93 -34.34
C PRO A 153 -23.34 27.53 -34.91
N MET A 154 -23.71 26.55 -34.08
CA MET A 154 -24.27 25.23 -34.39
C MET A 154 -23.58 24.31 -35.40
N LEU A 155 -22.94 23.27 -34.87
CA LEU A 155 -22.90 21.95 -35.48
C LEU A 155 -23.72 20.97 -34.62
N ARG A 156 -24.61 20.24 -35.32
CA ARG A 156 -25.67 19.37 -34.81
C ARG A 156 -25.18 18.41 -33.72
N SER A 157 -25.86 18.39 -32.58
CA SER A 157 -25.69 17.36 -31.55
C SER A 157 -26.11 15.99 -32.10
N VAL A 158 -25.18 15.04 -32.04
CA VAL A 158 -25.51 13.61 -32.13
C VAL A 158 -26.37 13.28 -30.91
N PRO A 159 -27.50 12.56 -31.03
CA PRO A 159 -28.33 12.22 -29.87
C PRO A 159 -27.48 11.47 -28.84
N GLU A 160 -27.48 11.96 -27.59
CA GLU A 160 -26.79 11.28 -26.50
C GLU A 160 -27.34 9.84 -26.36
N PRO A 161 -26.47 8.82 -26.33
CA PRO A 161 -26.92 7.46 -26.08
C PRO A 161 -27.56 7.39 -24.69
N THR A 162 -28.87 7.18 -24.66
CA THR A 162 -29.66 6.92 -23.46
C THR A 162 -29.29 5.56 -22.88
N GLY A 163 -28.76 5.54 -21.65
CA GLY A 163 -28.38 4.30 -20.95
C GLY A 163 -27.54 4.56 -19.70
N PRO A 164 -27.29 3.51 -18.88
CA PRO A 164 -26.50 3.65 -17.67
C PRO A 164 -25.06 4.10 -17.98
N ARG A 165 -24.57 5.06 -17.19
CA ARG A 165 -23.23 5.62 -17.29
C ARG A 165 -22.20 4.59 -16.82
N LEU A 166 -21.02 4.56 -17.45
CA LEU A 166 -19.97 3.58 -17.18
C LEU A 166 -19.55 3.58 -15.70
N GLY A 167 -19.32 4.76 -15.11
CA GLY A 167 -18.91 4.88 -13.72
C GLY A 167 -19.95 4.29 -12.75
N HIS A 168 -21.24 4.55 -13.02
CA HIS A 168 -22.33 3.97 -12.23
C HIS A 168 -22.37 2.44 -12.36
N ALA A 169 -22.23 1.91 -13.58
CA ALA A 169 -22.21 0.47 -13.80
C ALA A 169 -21.00 -0.22 -13.13
N ILE A 170 -19.82 0.41 -13.15
CA ILE A 170 -18.63 -0.08 -12.44
C ILE A 170 -18.87 -0.09 -10.92
N ALA A 171 -19.43 0.98 -10.38
CA ALA A 171 -19.77 1.07 -8.96
C ALA A 171 -20.74 -0.04 -8.54
N SER A 172 -21.80 -0.26 -9.33
CA SER A 172 -22.76 -1.36 -9.13
C SER A 172 -22.07 -2.72 -9.14
N TYR A 173 -21.26 -3.01 -10.16
CA TYR A 173 -20.51 -4.27 -10.26
C TYR A 173 -19.61 -4.53 -9.04
N LEU A 174 -18.89 -3.49 -8.59
CA LEU A 174 -18.02 -3.57 -7.42
C LEU A 174 -18.83 -3.80 -6.13
N ASP A 175 -20.02 -3.22 -5.99
CA ASP A 175 -20.86 -3.43 -4.81
C ASP A 175 -21.47 -4.83 -4.78
N THR A 176 -22.01 -5.31 -5.90
CA THR A 176 -22.56 -6.68 -6.04
C THR A 176 -21.55 -7.74 -5.62
N HIS A 177 -20.26 -7.50 -5.91
CA HIS A 177 -19.18 -8.43 -5.58
C HIS A 177 -18.47 -8.13 -4.25
N ARG A 178 -18.86 -7.06 -3.52
CA ARG A 178 -18.21 -6.63 -2.28
C ARG A 178 -18.21 -7.71 -1.20
N LYS A 179 -19.30 -8.46 -1.08
CA LYS A 179 -19.45 -9.56 -0.11
C LYS A 179 -18.91 -10.89 -0.62
N VAL A 180 -18.81 -11.06 -1.94
CA VAL A 180 -18.37 -12.31 -2.59
C VAL A 180 -16.84 -12.38 -2.65
N TRP A 181 -16.19 -11.26 -2.99
CA TRP A 181 -14.74 -11.20 -3.08
C TRP A 181 -14.09 -10.95 -1.72
N ARG A 182 -12.91 -11.53 -1.55
CA ARG A 182 -12.04 -11.17 -0.42
C ARG A 182 -11.67 -9.67 -0.51
N PRO A 183 -11.45 -8.97 0.62
CA PRO A 183 -11.12 -7.55 0.64
C PRO A 183 -9.94 -7.16 -0.25
N ARG A 184 -8.89 -7.99 -0.30
CA ARG A 184 -7.74 -7.78 -1.18
C ARG A 184 -8.11 -7.83 -2.67
N THR A 185 -8.92 -8.80 -3.05
CA THR A 185 -9.39 -8.95 -4.43
C THR A 185 -10.26 -7.75 -4.80
N HIS A 186 -11.20 -7.39 -3.92
CA HIS A 186 -12.07 -6.23 -4.11
C HIS A 186 -11.27 -4.94 -4.28
N LYS A 187 -10.33 -4.64 -3.37
CA LYS A 187 -9.38 -3.51 -3.48
C LYS A 187 -8.63 -3.51 -4.80
N ALA A 188 -8.23 -4.68 -5.30
CA ALA A 188 -7.57 -4.79 -6.59
C ALA A 188 -8.49 -4.46 -7.76
N ARG A 189 -9.73 -4.95 -7.73
CA ARG A 189 -10.73 -4.68 -8.78
C ARG A 189 -11.14 -3.22 -8.86
N ILE A 190 -11.20 -2.52 -7.72
CA ILE A 190 -11.45 -1.06 -7.68
C ILE A 190 -10.46 -0.31 -8.56
N TRP A 191 -9.15 -0.44 -8.34
CA TRP A 191 -8.19 0.34 -9.12
C TRP A 191 -8.06 -0.16 -10.57
N GLN A 192 -8.25 -1.46 -10.82
CA GLN A 192 -8.18 -2.02 -12.16
C GLN A 192 -9.32 -1.52 -13.05
N LEU A 193 -10.55 -1.49 -12.53
CA LEU A 193 -11.70 -0.90 -13.23
C LEU A 193 -11.65 0.63 -13.20
N GLY A 194 -11.03 1.23 -12.19
CA GLY A 194 -10.74 2.66 -12.17
C GLY A 194 -9.87 3.11 -13.35
N TYR A 195 -8.95 2.27 -13.84
CA TYR A 195 -8.23 2.57 -15.09
C TYR A 195 -9.12 2.54 -16.33
N LEU A 196 -10.08 1.61 -16.39
CA LEU A 196 -11.07 1.58 -17.47
C LEU A 196 -11.92 2.84 -17.45
N GLU A 197 -12.40 3.24 -16.28
CA GLU A 197 -13.19 4.45 -16.07
C GLU A 197 -12.41 5.72 -16.44
N GLN A 198 -11.16 5.85 -15.99
CA GLN A 198 -10.29 6.97 -16.35
C GLN A 198 -10.01 7.04 -17.85
N PHE A 199 -9.90 5.89 -18.53
CA PHE A 199 -9.59 5.85 -19.95
C PHE A 199 -10.81 6.15 -20.84
N LEU A 200 -11.99 5.62 -20.49
CA LEU A 200 -13.20 5.77 -21.31
C LEU A 200 -14.09 6.95 -20.90
N GLY A 201 -13.89 7.48 -19.69
CA GLY A 201 -14.73 8.50 -19.07
C GLY A 201 -15.92 7.91 -18.31
N ALA A 202 -16.15 8.37 -17.09
CA ALA A 202 -17.23 7.90 -16.23
C ALA A 202 -18.64 8.16 -16.81
N GLU A 203 -18.81 9.29 -17.50
CA GLU A 203 -20.08 9.74 -18.07
C GLU A 203 -20.42 9.10 -19.42
N ARG A 204 -19.53 8.27 -19.98
CA ARG A 204 -19.81 7.57 -21.23
C ARG A 204 -20.88 6.50 -20.99
N ALA A 205 -21.92 6.46 -21.83
CA ALA A 205 -22.94 5.42 -21.76
C ALA A 205 -22.31 4.05 -22.05
N ILE A 206 -22.57 3.04 -21.20
CA ILE A 206 -21.92 1.73 -21.32
C ILE A 206 -22.21 1.04 -22.67
N ALA A 207 -23.43 1.22 -23.19
CA ALA A 207 -23.84 0.67 -24.48
C ALA A 207 -23.12 1.29 -25.69
N SER A 208 -22.52 2.47 -25.53
CA SER A 208 -21.74 3.14 -26.60
C SER A 208 -20.30 2.65 -26.71
N ILE A 209 -19.85 1.77 -25.82
CA ILE A 209 -18.47 1.29 -25.77
C ILE A 209 -18.28 0.17 -26.78
N THR A 210 -17.34 0.36 -27.69
CA THR A 210 -17.08 -0.58 -28.79
C THR A 210 -15.87 -1.48 -28.51
N ALA A 211 -15.73 -2.55 -29.29
CA ALA A 211 -14.50 -3.36 -29.27
C ALA A 211 -13.25 -2.55 -29.67
N HIS A 212 -13.38 -1.48 -30.46
CA HIS A 212 -12.25 -0.60 -30.78
C HIS A 212 -11.74 0.12 -29.53
N ASP A 213 -12.65 0.68 -28.73
CA ASP A 213 -12.33 1.36 -27.47
C ASP A 213 -11.59 0.43 -26.50
N ILE A 214 -12.06 -0.82 -26.37
CA ILE A 214 -11.44 -1.79 -25.47
C ILE A 214 -10.07 -2.26 -25.99
N ARG A 215 -9.86 -2.31 -27.30
CA ARG A 215 -8.52 -2.57 -27.87
C ARG A 215 -7.56 -1.42 -27.57
N ALA A 216 -8.03 -0.17 -27.66
CA ALA A 216 -7.23 1.00 -27.28
C ALA A 216 -6.86 0.97 -25.80
N PHE A 217 -7.83 0.65 -24.92
CA PHE A 217 -7.58 0.47 -23.48
C PHE A 217 -6.56 -0.64 -23.19
N ARG A 218 -6.70 -1.80 -23.84
CA ARG A 218 -5.74 -2.91 -23.75
C ARG A 218 -4.33 -2.46 -24.12
N ASN A 219 -4.19 -1.69 -25.20
CA ASN A 219 -2.89 -1.17 -25.64
C ASN A 219 -2.32 -0.18 -24.60
N GLY A 220 -3.17 0.67 -24.00
CA GLY A 220 -2.78 1.52 -22.88
C GLY A 220 -2.28 0.72 -21.67
N ILE A 221 -2.93 -0.39 -21.32
CA ILE A 221 -2.45 -1.29 -20.25
C ILE A 221 -1.07 -1.87 -20.59
N LEU A 222 -0.85 -2.30 -21.84
CA LEU A 222 0.45 -2.82 -22.27
C LEU A 222 1.55 -1.76 -22.21
N ALA A 223 1.20 -0.48 -22.35
CA ALA A 223 2.11 0.64 -22.23
C ALA A 223 2.36 1.09 -20.78
N LEU A 224 1.68 0.52 -19.77
CA LEU A 224 1.90 0.89 -18.38
C LEU A 224 3.35 0.63 -17.95
N ARG A 225 3.91 1.54 -17.17
CA ARG A 225 5.25 1.40 -16.61
C ARG A 225 5.31 0.42 -15.44
N VAL A 226 6.48 -0.17 -15.23
CA VAL A 226 6.78 -0.95 -14.02
C VAL A 226 6.54 -0.09 -12.79
N ASN A 227 6.06 -0.71 -11.71
CA ASN A 227 5.73 0.00 -10.47
C ASN A 227 4.71 1.15 -10.61
N HIS A 228 3.85 1.15 -11.65
CA HIS A 228 2.77 2.14 -11.83
C HIS A 228 1.90 2.36 -10.59
N GLY A 229 1.77 1.37 -9.71
CA GLY A 229 1.03 1.49 -8.45
C GLY A 229 1.70 2.33 -7.35
N ARG A 230 2.98 2.73 -7.51
CA ARG A 230 3.70 3.58 -6.55
C ARG A 230 3.34 5.07 -6.66
N SER A 231 2.69 5.50 -7.73
CA SER A 231 2.32 6.90 -7.96
C SER A 231 0.79 7.02 -7.96
N PRO A 232 0.15 7.06 -6.77
CA PRO A 232 -1.31 7.04 -6.68
C PRO A 232 -1.97 8.30 -7.24
N THR A 233 -1.24 9.43 -7.28
CA THR A 233 -1.71 10.73 -7.78
C THR A 233 -1.81 10.79 -9.31
N GLN A 234 -1.02 9.98 -10.02
CA GLN A 234 -1.01 9.98 -11.47
C GLN A 234 -2.20 9.22 -12.06
N THR A 235 -2.74 9.79 -13.13
CA THR A 235 -3.77 9.22 -13.98
C THR A 235 -3.28 7.97 -14.71
N PHE A 236 -4.21 7.21 -15.25
CA PHE A 236 -3.91 6.06 -16.11
C PHE A 236 -3.01 6.44 -17.30
N ALA A 237 -3.23 7.61 -17.91
CA ALA A 237 -2.44 8.08 -19.05
C ALA A 237 -0.98 8.38 -18.65
N GLU A 238 -0.77 9.11 -17.56
CA GLU A 238 0.58 9.46 -17.05
C GLU A 238 1.39 8.25 -16.57
N LYS A 239 0.71 7.14 -16.26
CA LYS A 239 1.36 5.87 -15.88
C LYS A 239 1.87 5.08 -17.07
N GLN A 240 1.62 5.51 -18.30
CA GLN A 240 2.13 4.86 -19.51
C GLN A 240 3.54 5.37 -19.87
N THR A 241 4.28 4.57 -20.65
CA THR A 241 5.62 4.93 -21.11
C THR A 241 5.88 4.43 -22.53
N ALA A 242 6.57 5.25 -23.32
CA ALA A 242 7.07 4.86 -24.63
C ALA A 242 8.20 3.82 -24.53
N SER A 243 8.99 3.82 -23.44
CA SER A 243 10.13 2.92 -23.26
C SER A 243 9.70 1.48 -22.99
N GLU A 244 9.92 0.58 -23.93
CA GLU A 244 9.57 -0.84 -23.81
C GLU A 244 10.25 -1.52 -22.61
N LYS A 245 11.49 -1.12 -22.30
CA LYS A 245 12.26 -1.65 -21.15
C LYS A 245 11.60 -1.37 -19.81
N HIS A 246 10.85 -0.27 -19.72
CA HIS A 246 10.19 0.15 -18.51
C HIS A 246 8.70 -0.24 -18.46
N ARG A 247 8.19 -0.98 -19.45
CA ARG A 247 6.80 -1.46 -19.45
C ARG A 247 6.60 -2.65 -18.53
N ILE A 248 5.37 -2.81 -18.04
CA ILE A 248 4.98 -3.99 -17.27
C ILE A 248 5.11 -5.27 -18.12
N ALA A 249 5.41 -6.37 -17.45
CA ALA A 249 5.38 -7.69 -18.11
C ALA A 249 3.97 -8.03 -18.62
N ILE A 250 3.88 -8.77 -19.73
CA ILE A 250 2.61 -9.21 -20.35
C ILE A 250 1.69 -9.92 -19.35
N LYS A 251 2.26 -10.72 -18.45
CA LYS A 251 1.50 -11.40 -17.39
C LYS A 251 0.80 -10.40 -16.45
N THR A 252 1.47 -9.31 -16.09
CA THR A 252 0.89 -8.26 -15.26
C THR A 252 -0.21 -7.52 -16.03
N ALA A 253 0.03 -7.18 -17.30
CA ALA A 253 -0.97 -6.57 -18.17
C ALA A 253 -2.24 -7.44 -18.27
N THR A 254 -2.08 -8.75 -18.42
CA THR A 254 -3.17 -9.72 -18.43
C THR A 254 -3.98 -9.66 -17.13
N ILE A 255 -3.33 -9.70 -15.96
CA ILE A 255 -4.00 -9.63 -14.66
C ILE A 255 -4.80 -8.31 -14.49
N ILE A 256 -4.29 -7.21 -15.04
CA ILE A 256 -4.95 -5.89 -15.00
C ILE A 256 -6.16 -5.84 -15.94
N PHE A 257 -6.07 -6.47 -17.12
CA PHE A 257 -7.12 -6.44 -18.14
C PHE A 257 -8.27 -7.43 -17.91
N GLU A 258 -8.01 -8.61 -17.33
CA GLU A 258 -9.05 -9.62 -17.07
C GLU A 258 -10.32 -9.10 -16.32
N PRO A 259 -10.23 -8.22 -15.31
CA PRO A 259 -11.40 -7.54 -14.72
C PRO A 259 -12.35 -6.92 -15.73
N THR A 260 -11.82 -6.27 -16.76
CA THR A 260 -12.61 -5.58 -17.79
C THR A 260 -13.48 -6.58 -18.54
N LYS A 261 -12.94 -7.75 -18.88
CA LYS A 261 -13.72 -8.83 -19.49
C LYS A 261 -14.83 -9.34 -18.59
N ALA A 262 -14.51 -9.54 -17.31
CA ALA A 262 -15.48 -10.02 -16.34
C ALA A 262 -16.61 -9.00 -16.14
N PHE A 263 -16.27 -7.71 -16.06
CA PHE A 263 -17.23 -6.61 -15.96
C PHE A 263 -18.20 -6.55 -17.15
N PHE A 264 -17.70 -6.54 -18.39
CA PHE A 264 -18.58 -6.51 -19.56
C PHE A 264 -19.36 -7.82 -19.76
N ARG A 265 -18.81 -8.98 -19.34
CA ARG A 265 -19.57 -10.24 -19.30
C ARG A 265 -20.73 -10.15 -18.31
N TRP A 266 -20.50 -9.60 -17.12
CA TRP A 266 -21.55 -9.38 -16.13
C TRP A 266 -22.61 -8.40 -16.65
N GLY A 267 -22.18 -7.28 -17.23
CA GLY A 267 -23.09 -6.28 -17.80
C GLY A 267 -24.00 -6.85 -18.88
N LYS A 268 -23.50 -7.76 -19.73
CA LYS A 268 -24.30 -8.46 -20.74
C LYS A 268 -25.19 -9.56 -20.14
N SER A 269 -24.58 -10.52 -19.45
CA SER A 269 -25.22 -11.80 -19.14
C SER A 269 -26.00 -11.83 -17.83
N VAL A 270 -25.72 -10.91 -16.90
CA VAL A 270 -26.35 -10.89 -15.57
C VAL A 270 -27.34 -9.72 -15.47
N GLU A 271 -26.91 -8.52 -15.87
CA GLU A 271 -27.71 -7.31 -15.69
C GLU A 271 -28.44 -6.84 -16.96
N GLY A 272 -28.04 -7.31 -18.16
CA GLY A 272 -28.64 -6.89 -19.43
C GLY A 272 -28.41 -5.41 -19.77
N LEU A 273 -27.33 -4.79 -19.28
CA LEU A 273 -27.00 -3.38 -19.53
C LEU A 273 -26.53 -3.11 -20.97
N ILE A 274 -26.12 -4.17 -21.67
CA ILE A 274 -25.59 -4.15 -23.03
C ILE A 274 -25.99 -5.43 -23.77
N ASP A 275 -26.26 -5.30 -25.07
CA ASP A 275 -26.63 -6.45 -25.90
C ASP A 275 -25.42 -7.30 -26.33
N THR A 276 -24.27 -6.64 -26.51
CA THR A 276 -23.03 -7.27 -26.97
C THR A 276 -21.89 -6.99 -26.00
N ASN A 277 -20.94 -7.93 -25.87
CA ASN A 277 -19.79 -7.78 -24.98
C ASN A 277 -18.59 -7.24 -25.78
N PRO A 278 -18.21 -5.95 -25.63
CA PRO A 278 -17.13 -5.36 -26.42
C PRO A 278 -15.74 -5.95 -26.09
N ALA A 279 -15.60 -6.67 -24.98
CA ALA A 279 -14.34 -7.26 -24.51
C ALA A 279 -14.18 -8.76 -24.81
N GLU A 280 -15.19 -9.39 -25.42
CA GLU A 280 -15.29 -10.86 -25.57
C GLU A 280 -14.05 -11.49 -26.24
N ASP A 281 -13.69 -10.99 -27.42
CA ASP A 281 -12.61 -11.55 -28.25
C ASP A 281 -11.25 -10.85 -28.09
N ILE A 282 -11.17 -9.83 -27.23
CA ILE A 282 -9.94 -9.06 -27.09
C ILE A 282 -8.96 -9.81 -26.19
N ARG A 283 -7.81 -10.20 -26.74
CA ARG A 283 -6.79 -10.95 -25.98
C ARG A 283 -5.52 -10.15 -25.84
N ILE A 284 -4.84 -10.34 -24.72
CA ILE A 284 -3.42 -10.01 -24.57
C ILE A 284 -2.66 -11.27 -24.95
N ILE A 285 -1.94 -11.20 -26.06
CA ILE A 285 -1.14 -12.32 -26.56
C ILE A 285 0.17 -12.32 -25.78
N ALA A 286 0.44 -13.43 -25.11
CA ALA A 286 1.71 -13.67 -24.46
C ALA A 286 2.53 -14.66 -25.28
N ASP A 287 3.84 -14.44 -25.35
CA ASP A 287 4.74 -15.41 -25.95
C ASP A 287 4.62 -16.74 -25.20
N LYS A 288 4.49 -17.83 -25.97
CA LYS A 288 4.48 -19.17 -25.42
C LYS A 288 5.85 -19.42 -24.79
N LYS A 289 5.87 -19.62 -23.47
CA LYS A 289 7.10 -20.06 -22.81
C LYS A 289 7.49 -21.44 -23.35
N PRO A 290 8.80 -21.72 -23.47
CA PRO A 290 9.27 -23.08 -23.72
C PRO A 290 8.62 -24.03 -22.71
N LYS A 291 7.99 -25.10 -23.18
CA LYS A 291 7.40 -26.12 -22.29
C LYS A 291 8.49 -26.64 -21.35
N GLY A 292 8.18 -26.75 -20.06
CA GLY A 292 9.10 -27.26 -19.04
C GLY A 292 9.95 -26.21 -18.32
N GLN A 293 10.02 -24.96 -18.79
CA GLN A 293 10.82 -23.93 -18.12
C GLN A 293 10.07 -23.33 -16.91
N ARG A 294 10.50 -23.71 -15.70
CA ARG A 294 9.96 -23.11 -14.46
C ARG A 294 10.42 -21.66 -14.35
N THR A 295 9.50 -20.74 -14.05
CA THR A 295 9.83 -19.32 -13.83
C THR A 295 10.71 -19.07 -12.59
N ARG A 296 10.75 -20.05 -11.69
CA ARG A 296 11.64 -20.09 -10.53
C ARG A 296 12.17 -21.52 -10.44
N ARG A 297 13.49 -21.67 -10.44
CA ARG A 297 14.09 -22.98 -10.22
C ARG A 297 14.09 -23.32 -8.72
N PRO A 298 14.07 -24.62 -8.37
CA PRO A 298 14.36 -25.05 -7.01
C PRO A 298 15.76 -24.64 -6.56
N PHE A 299 15.96 -24.57 -5.25
CA PHE A 299 17.30 -24.47 -4.66
C PHE A 299 18.08 -25.75 -4.95
N GLN A 300 19.36 -25.57 -5.25
CA GLN A 300 20.33 -26.67 -5.27
C GLN A 300 20.80 -26.98 -3.85
N GLU A 301 21.39 -28.15 -3.66
CA GLU A 301 21.81 -28.62 -2.33
C GLU A 301 22.90 -27.72 -1.71
N ASP A 302 23.89 -27.30 -2.50
CA ASP A 302 24.94 -26.36 -2.09
C ASP A 302 24.37 -25.00 -1.65
N GLU A 303 23.33 -24.53 -2.35
CA GLU A 303 22.64 -23.29 -2.01
C GLU A 303 21.88 -23.38 -0.69
N LEU A 304 21.24 -24.52 -0.44
CA LEU A 304 20.59 -24.78 0.85
C LEU A 304 21.64 -24.88 1.96
N ARG A 305 22.77 -25.57 1.72
CA ARG A 305 23.87 -25.66 2.69
C ARG A 305 24.38 -24.27 3.05
N MET A 306 24.68 -23.44 2.05
CA MET A 306 25.13 -22.07 2.26
C MET A 306 24.08 -21.21 3.00
N LEU A 307 22.81 -21.32 2.61
CA LEU A 307 21.71 -20.62 3.26
C LEU A 307 21.64 -20.94 4.76
N PHE A 308 21.64 -22.23 5.11
CA PHE A 308 21.51 -22.70 6.49
C PHE A 308 22.82 -22.70 7.29
N GLN A 309 23.97 -22.44 6.65
CA GLN A 309 25.24 -22.14 7.32
C GLN A 309 25.43 -20.65 7.62
N SER A 310 24.57 -19.79 7.08
CA SER A 310 24.67 -18.34 7.32
C SER A 310 24.47 -17.97 8.81
N PRO A 311 24.97 -16.79 9.24
CA PRO A 311 24.88 -16.32 10.63
C PRO A 311 23.47 -16.30 11.22
N LEU A 312 22.44 -16.23 10.38
CA LEU A 312 21.05 -16.30 10.81
C LEU A 312 20.72 -17.62 11.51
N PHE A 313 21.39 -18.71 11.12
CA PHE A 313 21.13 -20.07 11.60
C PHE A 313 22.26 -20.64 12.47
N THR A 314 23.49 -20.14 12.31
CA THR A 314 24.67 -20.63 13.04
C THR A 314 25.10 -19.72 14.19
N GLY A 315 24.65 -18.46 14.21
CA GLY A 315 24.99 -17.50 15.25
C GLY A 315 25.38 -16.15 14.66
N CYS A 316 24.85 -15.08 15.26
CA CYS A 316 25.03 -13.72 14.77
C CYS A 316 25.56 -12.76 15.84
N LYS A 317 26.05 -11.60 15.40
CA LYS A 317 26.61 -10.57 16.29
C LYS A 317 25.57 -9.98 17.24
N SER A 318 24.34 -9.73 16.77
CA SER A 318 23.23 -9.25 17.61
C SER A 318 21.88 -9.33 16.90
N ARG A 319 20.78 -9.04 17.62
CA ARG A 319 19.41 -8.98 17.07
C ARG A 319 19.28 -8.07 15.83
N HIS A 320 20.05 -6.99 15.78
CA HIS A 320 20.05 -6.02 14.68
C HIS A 320 21.11 -6.32 13.62
N ARG A 321 22.10 -7.16 13.93
CA ARG A 321 23.20 -7.55 13.02
C ARG A 321 23.20 -9.06 12.79
N ARG A 322 22.09 -9.56 12.25
CA ARG A 322 21.84 -11.01 12.06
C ARG A 322 22.63 -11.66 10.94
N PHE A 323 23.22 -10.85 10.08
CA PHE A 323 23.99 -11.30 8.92
C PHE A 323 25.50 -11.28 9.16
N VAL A 324 25.92 -10.83 10.34
CA VAL A 324 27.33 -10.82 10.75
C VAL A 324 27.54 -11.99 11.71
N PRO A 325 28.55 -12.86 11.50
CA PRO A 325 28.85 -13.95 12.41
C PRO A 325 29.04 -13.46 13.87
N GLY A 326 28.59 -14.26 14.82
CA GLY A 326 28.76 -14.00 16.25
C GLY A 326 28.18 -15.11 17.11
N SER A 327 28.24 -14.97 18.43
CA SER A 327 27.84 -16.02 19.37
C SER A 327 26.35 -16.06 19.72
N SER A 328 25.56 -15.08 19.25
CA SER A 328 24.13 -14.98 19.61
C SER A 328 23.25 -15.72 18.61
N LEU A 329 22.65 -16.84 19.03
CA LEU A 329 21.69 -17.59 18.22
C LEU A 329 20.25 -17.21 18.58
N ILE A 330 19.58 -16.46 17.71
CA ILE A 330 18.22 -15.96 17.95
C ILE A 330 17.22 -16.79 17.16
N ARG A 331 16.48 -17.65 17.86
CA ARG A 331 15.52 -18.61 17.27
C ARG A 331 14.09 -18.10 17.22
N ASP A 332 13.87 -16.96 16.57
CA ASP A 332 12.53 -16.39 16.35
C ASP A 332 11.96 -16.79 14.98
N ALA A 333 10.88 -16.16 14.52
CA ALA A 333 10.26 -16.44 13.23
C ALA A 333 11.25 -16.44 12.05
N LYS A 334 12.27 -15.58 12.06
CA LYS A 334 13.27 -15.50 10.99
C LYS A 334 14.14 -16.76 10.92
N PHE A 335 14.33 -17.44 12.05
CA PHE A 335 15.02 -18.72 12.15
C PHE A 335 14.08 -19.88 11.81
N TRP A 336 12.89 -19.93 12.42
CA TRP A 336 12.00 -21.10 12.31
C TRP A 336 11.24 -21.18 10.99
N VAL A 337 10.73 -20.07 10.45
CA VAL A 337 9.86 -20.10 9.26
C VAL A 337 10.58 -20.67 8.02
N PRO A 338 11.84 -20.33 7.71
CA PRO A 338 12.54 -20.94 6.57
C PRO A 338 12.78 -22.45 6.76
N ILE A 339 13.13 -22.87 7.98
CA ILE A 339 13.37 -24.28 8.32
C ILE A 339 12.07 -25.06 8.20
N LEU A 340 10.98 -24.57 8.80
CA LEU A 340 9.66 -25.18 8.66
C LEU A 340 9.23 -25.22 7.20
N GLY A 341 9.48 -24.16 6.42
CA GLY A 341 9.21 -24.12 4.98
C GLY A 341 9.93 -25.23 4.21
N LEU A 342 11.21 -25.49 4.52
CA LEU A 342 11.99 -26.57 3.93
C LEU A 342 11.39 -27.95 4.23
N TYR A 343 11.06 -28.23 5.49
CA TYR A 343 10.59 -29.56 5.91
C TYR A 343 9.12 -29.83 5.56
N THR A 344 8.27 -28.81 5.54
CA THR A 344 6.82 -28.99 5.46
C THR A 344 6.23 -28.66 4.09
N GLY A 345 6.93 -27.87 3.27
CA GLY A 345 6.39 -27.33 2.02
C GLY A 345 5.16 -26.41 2.20
N CYS A 346 4.85 -26.01 3.44
CA CYS A 346 3.73 -25.10 3.72
C CYS A 346 3.94 -23.75 3.06
N ARG A 347 2.82 -23.11 2.66
CA ARG A 347 2.90 -21.75 2.13
C ARG A 347 3.34 -20.81 3.25
N LEU A 348 4.07 -19.75 2.89
CA LEU A 348 4.56 -18.77 3.86
C LEU A 348 3.43 -18.18 4.74
N GLY A 349 2.29 -17.85 4.15
CA GLY A 349 1.12 -17.36 4.89
C GLY A 349 0.55 -18.38 5.87
N GLU A 350 0.58 -19.67 5.51
CA GLU A 350 0.12 -20.77 6.38
C GLU A 350 1.02 -20.90 7.63
N LEU A 351 2.34 -20.74 7.48
CA LEU A 351 3.29 -20.82 8.59
C LEU A 351 3.24 -19.61 9.51
N ILE A 352 3.15 -18.40 8.95
CA ILE A 352 3.21 -17.17 9.76
C ILE A 352 1.95 -16.99 10.62
N GLN A 353 0.80 -17.47 10.15
CA GLN A 353 -0.47 -17.35 10.87
C GLN A 353 -0.73 -18.48 11.88
N LEU A 354 0.23 -19.37 12.13
CA LEU A 354 0.06 -20.46 13.09
C LEU A 354 -0.17 -19.90 14.50
N HIS A 355 -1.18 -20.40 15.19
CA HIS A 355 -1.38 -20.24 16.62
C HIS A 355 -0.66 -21.34 17.39
N LEU A 356 -0.43 -21.13 18.69
CA LEU A 356 0.13 -22.17 19.56
C LEU A 356 -0.73 -23.44 19.55
N CYS A 357 -2.07 -23.31 19.55
CA CYS A 357 -2.97 -24.46 19.48
C CYS A 357 -2.92 -25.25 18.16
N ASP A 358 -2.31 -24.70 17.12
CA ASP A 358 -2.14 -25.42 15.86
C ASP A 358 -1.00 -26.44 15.92
N ILE A 359 -0.14 -26.37 16.94
CA ILE A 359 0.99 -27.29 17.12
C ILE A 359 0.59 -28.39 18.10
N SER A 360 0.50 -29.62 17.61
CA SER A 360 0.22 -30.80 18.44
C SER A 360 1.50 -31.59 18.64
N LEU A 361 1.97 -31.65 19.90
CA LEU A 361 3.18 -32.39 20.29
C LEU A 361 2.89 -33.63 21.14
N ALA A 362 1.66 -33.81 21.64
CA ALA A 362 1.32 -34.85 22.61
C ALA A 362 0.97 -36.22 21.98
N GLY A 363 0.77 -36.27 20.67
CA GLY A 363 0.41 -37.51 19.95
C GLY A 363 1.62 -38.32 19.47
N PRO A 364 1.40 -39.56 19.00
CA PRO A 364 2.47 -40.43 18.50
C PRO A 364 3.17 -39.88 17.24
N ILE A 365 2.46 -39.03 16.47
CA ILE A 365 3.00 -38.29 15.34
C ILE A 365 2.70 -36.81 15.59
N PRO A 366 3.67 -36.02 16.08
CA PRO A 366 3.51 -34.58 16.22
C PRO A 366 3.18 -33.93 14.87
N PHE A 367 2.31 -32.91 14.87
CA PHE A 367 1.85 -32.27 13.63
C PHE A 367 1.54 -30.77 13.79
N ILE A 368 1.55 -30.07 12.66
CA ILE A 368 1.07 -28.70 12.47
C ILE A 368 -0.32 -28.76 11.82
N SER A 369 -1.30 -28.12 12.44
CA SER A 369 -2.67 -28.01 11.91
C SER A 369 -2.81 -26.77 11.04
N ILE A 370 -2.93 -26.94 9.73
CA ILE A 370 -3.27 -25.86 8.80
C ILE A 370 -4.80 -25.80 8.70
N ASN A 371 -5.39 -24.71 9.17
CA ASN A 371 -6.85 -24.54 9.29
C ASN A 371 -7.26 -23.06 9.23
N GLU A 372 -8.56 -22.80 9.21
CA GLU A 372 -9.18 -21.47 9.30
C GLU A 372 -9.97 -21.28 10.62
N ASP A 373 -9.56 -21.96 11.70
CA ASP A 373 -10.20 -21.79 13.01
C ASP A 373 -9.80 -20.43 13.62
N ASN A 374 -10.69 -19.45 13.43
CA ASN A 374 -10.54 -18.07 13.91
C ASN A 374 -11.05 -17.88 15.34
N ASN A 375 -11.72 -18.88 15.92
CA ASN A 375 -12.39 -18.74 17.22
C ASN A 375 -11.44 -18.83 18.41
N ARG A 376 -10.17 -19.13 18.17
CA ARG A 376 -9.23 -19.50 19.22
C ARG A 376 -8.07 -18.53 19.42
N GLY A 377 -7.80 -17.57 18.53
CA GLY A 377 -6.57 -16.76 18.61
C GLY A 377 -6.69 -15.27 18.27
N GLY A 378 -7.89 -14.75 18.04
CA GLY A 378 -8.16 -13.32 17.82
C GLY A 378 -7.77 -12.81 16.42
N ASP A 379 -6.76 -13.39 15.79
CA ASP A 379 -6.34 -13.09 14.42
C ASP A 379 -7.09 -13.93 13.38
N LEU A 380 -7.47 -13.30 12.26
CA LEU A 380 -8.07 -13.98 11.11
C LEU A 380 -7.03 -14.82 10.36
N LYS A 381 -7.23 -16.13 10.33
CA LYS A 381 -6.51 -17.09 9.50
C LYS A 381 -7.19 -17.25 8.16
N HIS A 382 -6.40 -17.52 7.13
CA HIS A 382 -6.92 -17.82 5.81
C HIS A 382 -6.11 -18.91 5.12
N VAL A 383 -6.81 -19.84 4.50
CA VAL A 383 -6.26 -20.89 3.65
C VAL A 383 -6.84 -20.71 2.25
N LYS A 384 -5.99 -20.68 1.23
CA LYS A 384 -6.39 -20.27 -0.13
C LYS A 384 -7.44 -21.19 -0.79
N SER A 385 -7.56 -22.43 -0.35
CA SER A 385 -8.46 -23.44 -0.90
C SER A 385 -8.82 -24.46 0.16
N ALA A 386 -9.97 -25.13 0.04
CA ALA A 386 -10.39 -26.20 0.94
C ALA A 386 -9.32 -27.30 1.11
N ALA A 387 -8.67 -27.70 0.02
CA ALA A 387 -7.58 -28.68 0.02
C ALA A 387 -6.33 -28.25 0.84
N GLY A 388 -6.25 -26.98 1.23
CA GLY A 388 -5.15 -26.50 2.08
C GLY A 388 -5.34 -26.84 3.56
N VAL A 389 -6.57 -27.13 4.00
CA VAL A 389 -6.86 -27.53 5.39
C VAL A 389 -6.37 -28.97 5.59
N ARG A 390 -5.34 -29.13 6.43
CA ARG A 390 -4.65 -30.42 6.61
C ARG A 390 -3.81 -30.45 7.87
N ARG A 391 -3.42 -31.65 8.31
CA ARG A 391 -2.38 -31.87 9.31
C ARG A 391 -1.07 -32.19 8.60
N VAL A 392 -0.01 -31.50 8.98
CA VAL A 392 1.34 -31.71 8.41
C VAL A 392 2.25 -32.29 9.50
N PRO A 393 2.77 -33.51 9.34
CA PRO A 393 3.68 -34.10 10.33
C PRO A 393 4.91 -33.22 10.60
N ILE A 394 5.37 -33.18 11.86
CA ILE A 394 6.60 -32.51 12.25
C ILE A 394 7.73 -33.55 12.17
N HIS A 395 8.72 -33.27 11.33
CA HIS A 395 9.87 -34.17 11.16
C HIS A 395 10.69 -34.27 12.47
N PRO A 396 11.22 -35.47 12.83
CA PRO A 396 12.03 -35.65 14.04
C PRO A 396 13.23 -34.69 14.14
N ASP A 397 13.82 -34.28 13.03
CA ASP A 397 14.93 -33.33 13.02
C ASP A 397 14.52 -31.94 13.55
N LEU A 398 13.27 -31.52 13.34
CA LEU A 398 12.75 -30.27 13.92
C LEU A 398 12.64 -30.38 15.44
N ILE A 399 12.25 -31.56 15.94
CA ILE A 399 12.19 -31.84 17.38
C ILE A 399 13.60 -31.82 17.97
N LYS A 400 14.55 -32.52 17.36
CA LYS A 400 15.98 -32.52 17.76
C LYS A 400 16.59 -31.11 17.71
N LEU A 401 16.20 -30.30 16.73
CA LEU A 401 16.64 -28.91 16.61
C LEU A 401 16.07 -28.02 17.73
N GLY A 402 15.07 -28.48 18.49
CA GLY A 402 14.47 -27.77 19.61
C GLY A 402 13.19 -27.01 19.28
N PHE A 403 12.44 -27.43 18.24
CA PHE A 403 11.17 -26.78 17.90
C PHE A 403 10.13 -26.95 19.02
N ALA A 404 10.08 -28.13 19.66
CA ALA A 404 9.20 -28.39 20.79
C ALA A 404 9.50 -27.45 21.97
N ASP A 405 10.79 -27.28 22.31
CA ASP A 405 11.24 -26.37 23.37
C ASP A 405 10.93 -24.91 23.04
N TYR A 406 11.08 -24.53 21.76
CA TYR A 406 10.69 -23.20 21.30
C TYR A 406 9.19 -22.94 21.51
N VAL A 407 8.32 -23.86 21.09
CA VAL A 407 6.86 -23.75 21.26
C VAL A 407 6.49 -23.70 22.75
N ALA A 408 7.04 -24.60 23.56
CA ALA A 408 6.78 -24.66 24.99
C ALA A 408 7.26 -23.39 25.73
N GLY A 409 8.47 -22.92 25.41
CA GLY A 409 9.02 -21.69 25.96
C GLY A 409 8.21 -20.45 25.55
N TYR A 410 7.70 -20.44 24.32
CA TYR A 410 6.85 -19.35 23.84
C TYR A 410 5.50 -19.32 24.57
N ALA A 411 4.86 -20.49 24.74
CA ALA A 411 3.62 -20.62 25.51
C ALA A 411 3.76 -20.16 26.96
N LYS A 412 4.93 -20.37 27.59
CA LYS A 412 5.22 -19.86 28.95
C LYS A 412 5.35 -18.33 29.01
N ARG A 413 5.97 -17.72 28.00
CA ARG A 413 6.24 -16.26 27.97
C ARG A 413 5.03 -15.41 27.58
N ARG A 414 4.06 -15.98 26.88
CA ARG A 414 2.90 -15.27 26.34
C ARG A 414 1.62 -16.00 26.78
N LYS A 415 0.89 -15.41 27.74
CA LYS A 415 -0.42 -15.94 28.15
C LYS A 415 -1.45 -15.74 27.02
N GLY A 416 -2.28 -16.76 26.82
CA GLY A 416 -3.35 -16.77 25.82
C GLY A 416 -2.96 -17.46 24.52
N ASN A 417 -3.95 -17.84 23.73
CA ASN A 417 -3.78 -18.63 22.53
C ASN A 417 -3.39 -17.74 21.34
N ARG A 418 -2.23 -17.11 21.43
CA ARG A 418 -1.71 -16.15 20.46
C ARG A 418 -0.99 -16.85 19.30
N ARG A 419 -0.74 -16.07 18.26
CA ARG A 419 0.07 -16.48 17.11
C ARG A 419 1.46 -16.89 17.57
N LEU A 420 1.97 -18.02 17.08
CA LEU A 420 3.30 -18.56 17.37
C LEU A 420 4.41 -17.58 16.96
N PHE A 421 4.18 -16.84 15.89
CA PHE A 421 5.08 -15.81 15.36
C PHE A 421 4.47 -14.41 15.52
N ASP A 422 4.08 -14.03 16.75
CA ASP A 422 3.47 -12.72 17.03
C ASP A 422 4.41 -11.53 16.75
N GLU A 423 5.73 -11.75 16.66
CA GLU A 423 6.73 -10.74 16.36
C GLU A 423 6.68 -10.23 14.90
N ILE A 424 6.04 -10.96 13.98
CA ILE A 424 5.90 -10.55 12.58
C ILE A 424 4.58 -9.79 12.41
N ARG A 425 4.60 -8.46 12.43
CA ARG A 425 3.39 -7.66 12.25
C ARG A 425 2.75 -7.89 10.87
N TYR A 426 1.43 -7.73 10.79
CA TYR A 426 0.72 -7.69 9.52
C TYR A 426 1.18 -6.49 8.69
N GLY A 427 1.39 -6.69 7.38
CA GLY A 427 1.61 -5.58 6.47
C GLY A 427 0.35 -4.73 6.28
N CYS A 428 0.48 -3.61 5.57
CA CYS A 428 -0.65 -2.73 5.21
C CYS A 428 -1.72 -3.41 4.34
N ASP A 429 -1.41 -4.57 3.76
CA ASP A 429 -2.35 -5.43 3.03
C ASP A 429 -3.07 -6.44 3.95
N GLY A 430 -2.86 -6.36 5.26
CA GLY A 430 -3.40 -7.29 6.24
C GLY A 430 -2.74 -8.67 6.18
N GLN A 431 -1.53 -8.79 5.62
CA GLN A 431 -0.83 -10.07 5.49
C GLN A 431 0.56 -10.02 6.13
N ALA A 432 0.80 -10.86 7.14
CA ALA A 432 2.10 -10.95 7.80
C ALA A 432 3.17 -11.60 6.90
N SER A 433 2.76 -12.34 5.85
CA SER A 433 3.68 -12.89 4.84
C SER A 433 4.38 -11.83 3.99
N THR A 434 3.80 -10.63 3.86
CA THR A 434 4.38 -9.55 3.04
C THR A 434 5.69 -9.05 3.65
N GLU A 435 5.70 -8.78 4.96
CA GLU A 435 6.89 -8.31 5.67
C GLU A 435 7.98 -9.37 5.76
N PHE A 436 7.58 -10.63 6.02
CA PHE A 436 8.54 -11.73 6.02
C PHE A 436 9.19 -11.95 4.65
N SER A 437 8.41 -11.86 3.56
CA SER A 437 8.92 -12.02 2.20
C SER A 437 9.97 -10.96 1.86
N LYS A 438 9.74 -9.69 2.26
CA LYS A 438 10.72 -8.60 2.07
C LYS A 438 12.00 -8.85 2.86
N PHE A 439 11.89 -9.31 4.11
CA PHE A 439 13.05 -9.72 4.91
C PHE A 439 13.83 -10.85 4.22
N PHE A 440 13.13 -11.92 3.82
CA PHE A 440 13.77 -13.09 3.23
C PHE A 440 14.43 -12.75 1.89
N ALA A 441 13.83 -11.89 1.05
CA ALA A 441 14.43 -11.41 -0.18
C ALA A 441 15.76 -10.66 0.07
N ARG A 442 15.80 -9.74 1.05
CA ARG A 442 17.04 -9.03 1.43
C ARG A 442 18.11 -9.98 1.96
N PHE A 443 17.69 -10.97 2.75
CA PHE A 443 18.58 -12.01 3.25
C PHE A 443 19.18 -12.84 2.11
N MET A 444 18.36 -13.26 1.13
CA MET A 444 18.84 -13.97 -0.06
C MET A 444 19.86 -13.14 -0.85
N SER A 445 19.61 -11.85 -1.09
CA SER A 445 20.59 -10.99 -1.77
C SER A 445 21.92 -10.87 -1.02
N LEU A 446 21.91 -11.00 0.31
CA LEU A 446 23.15 -11.03 1.10
C LEU A 446 23.84 -12.39 1.00
N VAL A 447 23.10 -13.49 1.05
CA VAL A 447 23.66 -14.84 0.86
C VAL A 447 24.29 -14.98 -0.53
N ASP A 448 23.64 -14.45 -1.57
CA ASP A 448 24.18 -14.43 -2.94
C ASP A 448 25.48 -13.61 -3.03
N ARG A 449 25.58 -12.48 -2.32
CA ARG A 449 26.82 -11.69 -2.25
C ARG A 449 27.95 -12.44 -1.56
N LEU A 450 27.66 -13.12 -0.44
CA LEU A 450 28.65 -13.97 0.23
C LEU A 450 29.15 -15.08 -0.70
N ARG A 451 28.26 -15.67 -1.51
CA ARG A 451 28.63 -16.64 -2.55
C ARG A 451 29.59 -16.04 -3.58
N SER A 452 29.27 -14.86 -4.11
CA SER A 452 30.14 -14.22 -5.12
C SER A 452 31.51 -13.86 -4.58
N CYS A 453 31.63 -13.47 -3.30
CA CYS A 453 32.92 -13.19 -2.68
C CYS A 453 33.77 -14.46 -2.48
N LEU A 454 33.15 -15.60 -2.19
CA LEU A 454 33.85 -16.89 -2.04
C LEU A 454 34.21 -17.54 -3.38
N GLY A 455 33.50 -17.19 -4.47
CA GLY A 455 33.76 -17.68 -5.82
C GLY A 455 34.83 -16.93 -6.61
N SER A 456 35.28 -15.77 -6.14
CA SER A 456 36.32 -14.93 -6.80
C SER A 456 37.74 -15.19 -6.27
N THR A 457 37.93 -16.21 -5.44
CA THR A 457 39.22 -16.65 -4.90
C THR A 457 39.57 -18.06 -5.40
N ASN A 458 39.58 -18.24 -6.72
CA ASN A 458 40.20 -19.39 -7.39
C ASN A 458 41.12 -18.91 -8.51
#